data_AF-H6W9A4-F1
#
_entry.id   AF-H6W9A4-F1
#
_cell.length_a   1.000
_cell.length_b   1.000
_cell.length_c   1.000
_cell.angle_alpha   90.00
_cell.angle_beta   90.00
_cell.angle_gamma   90.00
#
_symmetry.space_group_name_H-M   'P 1'
#
loop_
_entity.id
_entity.type
_entity.pdbx_description
1 polymer ?
#
loop_
_entity_poly.entity_id
_entity_poly.type
_entity_poly.pdbx_seq_one_letter_code
_entity_poly.pdbx_strand_id
1 'polypeptide(L)'
;ISGTIQFSTNITYWTSNSFKYVFQNSSAFWQWGGSDINWYGGGTIDGNGQPWWDAFAKDKSLERPILFVMNGVNGGSMSGLNMKSPPNWFNFITGSKDVLVSGMTLTAKTNNSNPVKNSDGWDTYLSSHITIQNSTILNTDDCVSFKPNSSSILVQNLNCTGSHGISVGSLGQYVGVTDIVEDIYIYNNTLSKASDAARIKVWAGAVPNSDGSLPY
;
A
#
# COMPACT_ATOMS: atom_id res chain seq x y z
N ILE A 1 4.24 10.84 -17.32
CA ILE A 1 2.89 10.54 -17.83
C ILE A 1 2.03 11.80 -17.82
N SER A 2 1.50 12.20 -18.98
CA SER A 2 0.49 13.27 -19.12
C SER A 2 -0.91 12.76 -19.49
N GLY A 3 -1.01 11.52 -19.99
CA GLY A 3 -2.27 10.86 -20.33
C GLY A 3 -2.77 9.89 -19.25
N THR A 4 -3.65 8.97 -19.66
CA THR A 4 -4.20 7.92 -18.79
C THR A 4 -3.60 6.56 -19.15
N ILE A 5 -3.03 5.89 -18.16
CA ILE A 5 -2.73 4.46 -18.22
C ILE A 5 -3.88 3.75 -17.51
N GLN A 6 -4.61 2.90 -18.23
CA GLN A 6 -5.78 2.20 -17.72
C GLN A 6 -5.59 0.69 -17.86
N PHE A 7 -5.68 -0.04 -16.75
CA PHE A 7 -5.58 -1.49 -16.74
C PHE A 7 -6.87 -2.15 -17.25
N SER A 8 -6.76 -3.31 -17.88
CA SER A 8 -7.93 -4.06 -18.34
C SER A 8 -8.68 -4.69 -17.16
N THR A 9 -10.00 -4.88 -17.31
CA THR A 9 -10.87 -5.51 -16.30
C THR A 9 -10.80 -7.04 -16.29
N ASN A 10 -9.86 -7.64 -17.04
CA ASN A 10 -9.78 -9.09 -17.22
C ASN A 10 -9.16 -9.77 -15.99
N ILE A 11 -10.01 -10.11 -15.02
CA ILE A 11 -9.60 -10.75 -13.77
C ILE A 11 -8.80 -12.04 -14.03
N THR A 12 -9.30 -12.93 -14.89
CA THR A 12 -8.64 -14.22 -15.19
C THR A 12 -7.24 -14.06 -15.75
N TYR A 13 -7.03 -13.08 -16.63
CA TYR A 13 -5.70 -12.79 -17.16
C TYR A 13 -4.75 -12.33 -16.04
N TRP A 14 -5.17 -11.38 -15.22
CA TRP A 14 -4.32 -10.77 -14.20
C TRP A 14 -4.04 -11.68 -13.01
N THR A 15 -4.98 -12.53 -12.61
CA THR A 15 -4.72 -13.54 -11.57
C THR A 15 -3.62 -14.51 -12.00
N SER A 16 -3.51 -14.78 -13.30
CA SER A 16 -2.53 -15.71 -13.89
C SER A 16 -1.19 -15.05 -14.28
N ASN A 17 -1.17 -13.74 -14.58
CA ASN A 17 0.00 -13.06 -15.17
C ASN A 17 0.53 -11.88 -14.34
N SER A 18 0.00 -11.66 -13.13
CA SER A 18 0.50 -10.64 -12.22
C SER A 18 1.89 -10.98 -11.67
N PHE A 19 2.63 -9.94 -11.27
CA PHE A 19 3.83 -10.13 -10.46
C PHE A 19 3.41 -10.62 -9.08
N LYS A 20 4.06 -11.67 -8.58
CA LYS A 20 3.73 -12.30 -7.29
C LYS A 20 4.80 -12.00 -6.24
N TYR A 21 4.36 -11.76 -5.01
CA TYR A 21 5.22 -11.52 -3.86
C TYR A 21 4.88 -12.50 -2.75
N VAL A 22 5.91 -13.09 -2.15
CA VAL A 22 5.75 -13.99 -0.99
C VAL A 22 5.10 -13.26 0.17
N PHE A 23 5.48 -12.00 0.39
CA PHE A 23 4.92 -11.19 1.46
C PHE A 23 3.40 -11.00 1.28
N GLN A 24 2.65 -11.55 2.23
CA GLN A 24 1.18 -11.53 2.30
C GLN A 24 0.50 -12.13 1.05
N ASN A 25 1.21 -13.01 0.33
CA ASN A 25 0.74 -13.59 -0.93
C ASN A 25 0.15 -12.53 -1.88
N SER A 26 0.83 -11.39 -1.95
CA SER A 26 0.35 -10.23 -2.70
C SER A 26 0.70 -10.36 -4.18
N SER A 27 -0.05 -9.64 -5.01
CA SER A 27 0.18 -9.58 -6.45
C SER A 27 0.12 -8.15 -6.95
N ALA A 28 0.68 -7.87 -8.14
CA ALA A 28 0.65 -6.53 -8.74
C ALA A 28 0.47 -6.58 -10.25
N PHE A 29 -0.13 -5.51 -10.80
CA PHE A 29 -0.27 -5.35 -12.25
C PHE A 29 1.09 -5.21 -12.94
N TRP A 30 1.97 -4.44 -12.33
CA TRP A 30 3.30 -4.11 -12.83
C TRP A 30 4.22 -3.72 -11.68
N GLN A 31 5.52 -3.71 -11.95
CA GLN A 31 6.54 -3.24 -11.00
C GLN A 31 7.64 -2.48 -11.73
N TRP A 32 8.28 -1.56 -11.03
CA TRP A 32 9.36 -0.73 -11.53
C TRP A 32 10.51 -0.72 -10.54
N GLY A 33 11.73 -0.91 -11.03
CA GLY A 33 12.95 -0.99 -10.23
C GLY A 33 14.15 -0.43 -10.98
N GLY A 34 15.27 -0.25 -10.27
CA GLY A 34 16.49 0.33 -10.81
C GLY A 34 16.88 1.64 -10.11
N SER A 35 17.80 2.39 -10.70
CA SER A 35 18.30 3.65 -10.15
C SER A 35 17.77 4.86 -10.91
N ASP A 36 17.52 5.94 -10.19
CA ASP A 36 17.01 7.22 -10.71
C ASP A 36 15.71 7.09 -11.52
N ILE A 37 14.76 6.33 -10.97
CA ILE A 37 13.46 6.10 -11.61
C ILE A 37 12.47 7.18 -11.19
N ASN A 38 11.94 7.94 -12.16
CA ASN A 38 11.10 9.11 -11.90
C ASN A 38 9.76 9.06 -12.66
N TRP A 39 8.65 9.13 -11.93
CA TRP A 39 7.27 9.11 -12.44
C TRP A 39 6.56 10.43 -12.16
N TYR A 40 6.28 11.23 -13.19
CA TYR A 40 5.68 12.55 -13.02
C TYR A 40 4.84 12.98 -14.22
N GLY A 41 4.10 14.09 -14.12
CA GLY A 41 3.52 14.78 -15.27
C GLY A 41 2.00 15.01 -15.28
N GLY A 42 1.30 14.82 -14.15
CA GLY A 42 -0.14 15.14 -14.05
C GLY A 42 -1.10 14.05 -14.52
N GLY A 43 -0.60 13.03 -15.20
CA GLY A 43 -1.41 11.95 -15.77
C GLY A 43 -2.12 11.08 -14.75
N THR A 44 -2.93 10.15 -15.24
CA THR A 44 -3.74 9.22 -14.42
C THR A 44 -3.30 7.77 -14.59
N ILE A 45 -3.27 7.02 -13.49
CA ILE A 45 -3.17 5.56 -13.46
C ILE A 45 -4.50 5.02 -12.93
N ASP A 46 -5.25 4.30 -13.76
CA ASP A 46 -6.57 3.74 -13.45
C ASP A 46 -6.50 2.21 -13.36
N GLY A 47 -6.77 1.69 -12.17
CA GLY A 47 -6.75 0.25 -11.89
C GLY A 47 -8.00 -0.51 -12.33
N ASN A 48 -9.07 0.20 -12.73
CA ASN A 48 -10.36 -0.42 -13.05
C ASN A 48 -10.88 -1.34 -11.93
N GLY A 49 -10.84 -0.87 -10.69
CA GLY A 49 -11.09 -1.67 -9.48
C GLY A 49 -12.51 -2.19 -9.27
N GLN A 50 -13.56 -1.60 -9.88
CA GLN A 50 -14.95 -1.98 -9.54
C GLN A 50 -15.26 -3.47 -9.80
N PRO A 51 -14.95 -4.07 -10.96
CA PRO A 51 -15.11 -5.51 -11.16
C PRO A 51 -14.37 -6.37 -10.13
N TRP A 52 -13.21 -5.92 -9.65
CA TRP A 52 -12.45 -6.61 -8.62
C TRP A 52 -13.12 -6.55 -7.26
N TRP A 53 -13.67 -5.39 -6.87
CA TRP A 53 -14.43 -5.25 -5.62
C TRP A 53 -15.73 -6.07 -5.66
N ASP A 54 -16.41 -6.12 -6.81
CA ASP A 54 -17.60 -6.93 -7.01
C ASP A 54 -17.32 -8.43 -6.94
N ALA A 55 -16.21 -8.87 -7.54
CA ALA A 55 -15.79 -10.27 -7.48
C ALA A 55 -15.34 -10.65 -6.05
N PHE A 56 -14.57 -9.80 -5.39
CA PHE A 56 -14.13 -10.01 -4.01
C PHE A 56 -15.28 -9.97 -2.99
N ALA A 57 -16.37 -9.26 -3.30
CA ALA A 57 -17.59 -9.33 -2.49
C ALA A 57 -18.17 -10.76 -2.45
N LYS A 58 -18.03 -11.53 -3.54
CA LYS A 58 -18.53 -12.90 -3.69
C LYS A 58 -17.52 -13.96 -3.25
N ASP A 59 -16.24 -13.71 -3.47
CA ASP A 59 -15.15 -14.62 -3.14
C ASP A 59 -14.02 -13.88 -2.41
N LYS A 60 -13.91 -14.11 -1.10
CA LYS A 60 -12.89 -13.49 -0.24
C LYS A 60 -11.49 -14.06 -0.44
N SER A 61 -11.34 -15.16 -1.17
CA SER A 61 -10.04 -15.74 -1.51
C SER A 61 -9.42 -15.13 -2.76
N LEU A 62 -10.18 -14.32 -3.53
CA LEU A 62 -9.69 -13.69 -4.75
C LEU A 62 -8.51 -12.75 -4.45
N GLU A 63 -7.34 -13.13 -4.94
CA GLU A 63 -6.17 -12.25 -5.02
C GLU A 63 -6.45 -11.10 -5.98
N ARG A 64 -6.16 -9.88 -5.52
CA ARG A 64 -6.35 -8.64 -6.28
C ARG A 64 -5.00 -7.94 -6.44
N PRO A 65 -4.63 -7.49 -7.65
CA PRO A 65 -3.34 -6.87 -7.88
C PRO A 65 -3.26 -5.46 -7.27
N ILE A 66 -2.12 -5.16 -6.67
CA ILE A 66 -1.66 -3.83 -6.28
C ILE A 66 -1.48 -2.99 -7.55
N LEU A 67 -1.90 -1.73 -7.48
CA LEU A 67 -1.96 -0.86 -8.65
C LEU A 67 -0.57 -0.43 -9.15
N PHE A 68 0.36 -0.11 -8.26
CA PHE A 68 1.70 0.32 -8.62
C PHE A 68 2.74 -0.19 -7.62
N VAL A 69 3.86 -0.73 -8.12
CA VAL A 69 4.95 -1.21 -7.26
C VAL A 69 6.26 -0.57 -7.65
N MET A 70 6.94 0.01 -6.66
CA MET A 70 8.37 0.31 -6.69
C MET A 70 9.09 -0.85 -6.02
N ASN A 71 9.83 -1.65 -6.80
CA ASN A 71 10.53 -2.82 -6.32
C ASN A 71 12.02 -2.70 -6.64
N GLY A 72 12.86 -2.52 -5.63
CA GLY A 72 14.30 -2.36 -5.84
C GLY A 72 14.66 -1.00 -6.46
N VAL A 73 13.94 0.08 -6.13
CA VAL A 73 14.31 1.43 -6.56
C VAL A 73 15.41 1.96 -5.65
N ASN A 74 16.47 2.52 -6.23
CA ASN A 74 17.55 3.18 -5.49
C ASN A 74 17.76 4.59 -6.04
N GLY A 75 17.19 5.58 -5.36
CA GLY A 75 17.04 6.93 -5.90
C GLY A 75 15.87 7.00 -6.88
N GLY A 76 14.86 7.81 -6.58
CA GLY A 76 13.75 8.02 -7.50
C GLY A 76 12.63 8.87 -6.93
N SER A 77 11.64 9.18 -7.78
CA SER A 77 10.48 9.95 -7.36
C SER A 77 9.19 9.55 -8.04
N MET A 78 8.08 9.80 -7.35
CA MET A 78 6.74 9.75 -7.93
C MET A 78 5.97 11.02 -7.53
N SER A 79 5.61 11.85 -8.51
CA SER A 79 5.06 13.16 -8.20
C SER A 79 3.95 13.66 -9.13
N GLY A 80 2.96 14.33 -8.53
CA GLY A 80 1.92 15.02 -9.28
C GLY A 80 1.00 14.11 -10.09
N LEU A 81 0.88 12.82 -9.76
CA LEU A 81 0.03 11.88 -10.50
C LEU A 81 -1.29 11.65 -9.80
N ASN A 82 -2.29 11.29 -10.61
CA ASN A 82 -3.59 10.84 -10.16
C ASN A 82 -3.64 9.31 -10.22
N MET A 83 -4.06 8.66 -9.15
CA MET A 83 -4.36 7.24 -9.15
C MET A 83 -5.80 7.02 -8.75
N LYS A 84 -6.50 6.13 -9.44
CA LYS A 84 -7.89 5.82 -9.10
C LYS A 84 -8.22 4.35 -9.25
N SER A 85 -9.25 3.96 -8.50
CA SER A 85 -9.90 2.65 -8.59
C SER A 85 -8.90 1.47 -8.52
N PRO A 86 -8.07 1.36 -7.48
CA PRO A 86 -7.14 0.25 -7.38
C PRO A 86 -7.92 -1.04 -7.05
N PRO A 87 -7.54 -2.20 -7.64
CA PRO A 87 -8.13 -3.46 -7.22
C PRO A 87 -7.81 -3.80 -5.77
N ASN A 88 -6.62 -3.46 -5.29
CA ASN A 88 -6.13 -3.65 -3.92
C ASN A 88 -5.41 -2.38 -3.47
N TRP A 89 -4.25 -2.47 -2.81
CA TRP A 89 -3.42 -1.31 -2.45
C TRP A 89 -3.11 -0.44 -3.67
N PHE A 90 -2.99 0.86 -3.45
CA PHE A 90 -2.53 1.79 -4.48
C PHE A 90 -1.04 1.58 -4.76
N ASN A 91 -0.21 1.62 -3.73
CA ASN A 91 1.24 1.61 -3.88
C ASN A 91 1.89 0.62 -2.93
N PHE A 92 2.86 -0.13 -3.46
CA PHE A 92 3.78 -0.92 -2.67
C PHE A 92 5.22 -0.50 -2.97
N ILE A 93 5.94 -0.06 -1.95
CA ILE A 93 7.34 0.34 -2.01
C ILE A 93 8.12 -0.74 -1.28
N THR A 94 8.75 -1.62 -2.05
CA THR A 94 9.44 -2.80 -1.55
C THR A 94 10.90 -2.82 -1.96
N GLY A 95 11.79 -3.22 -1.04
CA GLY A 95 13.23 -3.34 -1.33
C GLY A 95 13.87 -2.04 -1.83
N SER A 96 13.30 -0.89 -1.50
CA SER A 96 13.63 0.38 -2.14
C SER A 96 14.29 1.36 -1.16
N LYS A 97 15.09 2.27 -1.69
CA LYS A 97 15.83 3.27 -0.94
C LYS A 97 15.82 4.63 -1.66
N ASP A 98 15.81 5.71 -0.89
CA ASP A 98 15.98 7.08 -1.37
C ASP A 98 14.85 7.47 -2.37
N VAL A 99 13.60 7.33 -1.92
CA VAL A 99 12.40 7.57 -2.75
C VAL A 99 11.60 8.75 -2.22
N LEU A 100 11.26 9.68 -3.12
CA LEU A 100 10.36 10.79 -2.85
C LEU A 100 8.99 10.59 -3.52
N VAL A 101 7.92 10.55 -2.74
CA VAL A 101 6.54 10.62 -3.20
C VAL A 101 5.94 11.97 -2.81
N SER A 102 5.43 12.75 -3.78
CA SER A 102 4.95 14.10 -3.49
C SER A 102 3.82 14.56 -4.41
N GLY A 103 2.77 15.19 -3.87
CA GLY A 103 1.75 15.83 -4.70
C GLY A 103 0.80 14.85 -5.38
N MET A 104 0.56 13.68 -4.79
CA MET A 104 -0.27 12.63 -5.38
C MET A 104 -1.74 12.82 -5.04
N THR A 105 -2.63 12.36 -5.92
CA THR A 105 -4.06 12.25 -5.63
C THR A 105 -4.51 10.80 -5.81
N LEU A 106 -4.93 10.15 -4.71
CA LEU A 106 -5.41 8.76 -4.71
C LEU A 106 -6.93 8.74 -4.46
N THR A 107 -7.70 8.04 -5.29
CA THR A 107 -9.16 7.97 -5.15
C THR A 107 -9.71 6.56 -5.38
N ALA A 108 -10.19 5.93 -4.30
CA ALA A 108 -10.91 4.67 -4.35
C ALA A 108 -12.36 4.90 -3.92
N LYS A 109 -13.27 4.83 -4.89
CA LYS A 109 -14.70 5.05 -4.67
C LYS A 109 -15.50 4.03 -5.48
N THR A 110 -16.32 3.24 -4.80
CA THR A 110 -17.26 2.35 -5.46
C THR A 110 -18.45 3.11 -6.05
N ASN A 111 -19.02 2.58 -7.13
CA ASN A 111 -20.25 3.07 -7.75
C ASN A 111 -21.49 2.24 -7.38
N ASN A 112 -21.35 1.22 -6.53
CA ASN A 112 -22.44 0.36 -6.10
C ASN A 112 -22.34 0.02 -4.60
N SER A 113 -23.11 -0.96 -4.13
CA SER A 113 -23.14 -1.35 -2.71
C SER A 113 -21.95 -2.21 -2.29
N ASN A 114 -21.13 -2.73 -3.22
CA ASN A 114 -19.97 -3.54 -2.88
C ASN A 114 -18.82 -2.64 -2.42
N PRO A 115 -18.34 -2.77 -1.17
CA PRO A 115 -17.36 -1.85 -0.62
C PRO A 115 -15.99 -2.01 -1.28
N VAL A 116 -15.28 -0.89 -1.43
CA VAL A 116 -13.83 -0.90 -1.65
C VAL A 116 -13.16 -1.56 -0.44
N LYS A 117 -12.26 -2.52 -0.66
CA LYS A 117 -11.53 -3.23 0.41
C LYS A 117 -10.03 -3.19 0.17
N ASN A 118 -9.24 -2.94 1.22
CA ASN A 118 -7.77 -2.92 1.18
C ASN A 118 -7.25 -1.96 0.11
N SER A 119 -7.68 -0.69 0.18
CA SER A 119 -7.24 0.36 -0.75
C SER A 119 -6.15 1.22 -0.12
N ASP A 120 -5.20 0.58 0.55
CA ASP A 120 -4.09 1.22 1.26
C ASP A 120 -3.36 2.23 0.34
N GLY A 121 -3.03 3.40 0.86
CA GLY A 121 -2.39 4.46 0.08
C GLY A 121 -0.96 4.10 -0.31
N TRP A 122 -0.13 3.85 0.71
CA TRP A 122 1.24 3.36 0.55
C TRP A 122 1.59 2.32 1.60
N ASP A 123 2.08 1.18 1.12
CA ASP A 123 2.74 0.17 1.93
C ASP A 123 4.25 0.23 1.70
N THR A 124 5.01 0.39 2.77
CA THR A 124 6.49 0.33 2.72
C THR A 124 6.96 -0.99 3.34
N TYR A 125 7.88 -1.69 2.68
CA TYR A 125 8.39 -3.00 3.12
C TYR A 125 9.85 -3.16 2.71
N LEU A 126 10.72 -3.66 3.58
CA LEU A 126 12.16 -3.81 3.29
C LEU A 126 12.78 -2.54 2.66
N SER A 127 12.38 -1.36 3.13
CA SER A 127 12.67 -0.09 2.46
C SER A 127 13.13 0.97 3.44
N SER A 128 13.96 1.91 2.98
CA SER A 128 14.42 2.99 3.84
C SER A 128 14.58 4.33 3.13
N HIS A 129 14.70 5.42 3.88
CA HIS A 129 14.88 6.77 3.31
C HIS A 129 13.76 7.14 2.35
N ILE A 130 12.53 7.00 2.82
CA ILE A 130 11.32 7.26 2.02
C ILE A 130 10.67 8.54 2.55
N THR A 131 10.28 9.44 1.64
CA THR A 131 9.45 10.61 2.00
C THR A 131 8.14 10.53 1.25
N ILE A 132 7.03 10.59 1.98
CA ILE A 132 5.67 10.63 1.41
C ILE A 132 5.03 11.94 1.87
N GLN A 133 4.72 12.83 0.92
CA GLN A 133 4.27 14.17 1.28
C GLN A 133 3.23 14.80 0.37
N ASN A 134 2.58 15.84 0.89
CA ASN A 134 1.75 16.79 0.12
C ASN A 134 0.69 16.10 -0.76
N SER A 135 0.06 15.03 -0.28
CA SER A 135 -0.82 14.20 -1.09
C SER A 135 -2.23 14.11 -0.52
N THR A 136 -3.23 13.93 -1.39
CA THR A 136 -4.64 13.77 -1.02
C THR A 136 -5.09 12.35 -1.30
N ILE A 137 -5.73 11.72 -0.31
CA ILE A 137 -6.07 10.30 -0.33
C ILE A 137 -7.53 10.15 0.08
N LEU A 138 -8.33 9.57 -0.82
CA LEU A 138 -9.65 9.03 -0.51
C LEU A 138 -9.59 7.52 -0.66
N ASN A 139 -9.62 6.79 0.44
CA ASN A 139 -9.56 5.34 0.44
C ASN A 139 -10.41 4.73 1.58
N THR A 140 -10.27 3.43 1.80
CA THR A 140 -11.01 2.66 2.80
C THR A 140 -10.13 1.75 3.65
N ASP A 141 -8.81 1.97 3.63
CA ASP A 141 -7.85 1.24 4.46
C ASP A 141 -6.70 2.19 4.88
N ASP A 142 -5.56 1.68 5.35
CA ASP A 142 -4.46 2.51 5.83
C ASP A 142 -4.06 3.62 4.82
N CYS A 143 -3.89 4.85 5.30
CA CYS A 143 -3.39 5.94 4.47
C CYS A 143 -1.91 5.71 4.12
N VAL A 144 -1.13 5.32 5.14
CA VAL A 144 0.24 4.79 5.00
C VAL A 144 0.38 3.64 5.98
N SER A 145 1.00 2.55 5.55
CA SER A 145 1.31 1.39 6.36
C SER A 145 2.80 1.06 6.28
N PHE A 146 3.48 1.05 7.43
CA PHE A 146 4.88 0.64 7.55
C PHE A 146 4.94 -0.87 7.83
N LYS A 147 5.07 -1.66 6.76
CA LYS A 147 5.29 -3.11 6.85
C LYS A 147 6.75 -3.39 7.29
N PRO A 148 7.11 -4.64 7.62
CA PRO A 148 8.39 -4.95 8.23
C PRO A 148 9.63 -4.44 7.48
N ASN A 149 10.67 -4.16 8.24
CA ASN A 149 11.96 -3.61 7.82
C ASN A 149 11.81 -2.30 7.04
N SER A 150 11.01 -1.40 7.60
CA SER A 150 10.83 -0.04 7.12
C SER A 150 11.54 0.94 8.05
N SER A 151 12.46 1.75 7.54
CA SER A 151 13.26 2.66 8.37
C SER A 151 13.56 4.02 7.74
N SER A 152 13.77 5.04 8.57
CA SER A 152 14.05 6.42 8.12
C SER A 152 13.01 6.93 7.13
N ILE A 153 11.76 6.96 7.58
CA ILE A 153 10.61 7.34 6.74
C ILE A 153 9.92 8.57 7.30
N LEU A 154 9.73 9.55 6.41
CA LEU A 154 9.01 10.78 6.69
C LEU A 154 7.64 10.77 6.01
N VAL A 155 6.58 11.05 6.79
CA VAL A 155 5.22 11.22 6.27
C VAL A 155 4.64 12.56 6.73
N GLN A 156 4.35 13.45 5.77
CA GLN A 156 3.90 14.80 6.11
C GLN A 156 2.88 15.40 5.15
N ASN A 157 2.06 16.33 5.66
CA ASN A 157 1.14 17.11 4.84
C ASN A 157 0.18 16.24 4.00
N LEU A 158 -0.23 15.09 4.51
CA LEU A 158 -1.23 14.24 3.88
C LEU A 158 -2.64 14.68 4.28
N ASN A 159 -3.58 14.58 3.35
CA ASN A 159 -5.01 14.70 3.61
C ASN A 159 -5.70 13.36 3.31
N CYS A 160 -5.90 12.55 4.35
CA CYS A 160 -6.47 11.22 4.26
C CYS A 160 -7.95 11.26 4.65
N THR A 161 -8.83 10.73 3.80
CA THR A 161 -10.27 10.63 4.07
C THR A 161 -10.76 9.20 3.93
N GLY A 162 -11.51 8.71 4.91
CA GLY A 162 -12.08 7.35 4.90
C GLY A 162 -11.14 6.22 5.34
N SER A 163 -9.88 6.56 5.66
CA SER A 163 -8.78 5.61 5.90
C SER A 163 -8.88 4.85 7.23
N HIS A 164 -7.98 3.87 7.42
CA HIS A 164 -7.72 3.28 8.73
C HIS A 164 -6.54 3.91 9.50
N GLY A 165 -6.18 5.15 9.15
CA GLY A 165 -5.10 5.87 9.83
C GLY A 165 -3.74 5.72 9.16
N ILE A 166 -2.70 6.16 9.85
CA ILE A 166 -1.30 5.87 9.51
C ILE A 166 -0.82 4.80 10.49
N SER A 167 -0.46 3.64 9.93
CA SER A 167 -0.24 2.42 10.70
C SER A 167 1.21 1.96 10.66
N VAL A 168 1.78 1.60 11.81
CA VAL A 168 2.92 0.68 11.87
C VAL A 168 2.38 -0.75 11.88
N GLY A 169 2.84 -1.56 10.94
CA GLY A 169 2.49 -2.96 10.82
C GLY A 169 1.34 -3.27 9.84
N SER A 170 0.78 -4.47 9.88
CA SER A 170 0.99 -5.47 10.93
C SER A 170 2.41 -6.03 10.96
N LEU A 171 2.99 -6.14 12.16
CA LEU A 171 4.30 -6.76 12.43
C LEU A 171 4.13 -8.11 13.15
N GLY A 172 5.15 -8.97 13.10
CA GLY A 172 5.19 -10.26 13.79
C GLY A 172 4.36 -11.34 13.11
N GLN A 173 4.10 -11.23 11.81
CA GLN A 173 3.20 -12.15 11.10
C GLN A 173 3.77 -13.57 10.95
N TYR A 174 5.08 -13.69 10.76
CA TYR A 174 5.72 -14.96 10.41
C TYR A 174 6.60 -15.46 11.57
N VAL A 175 6.38 -16.72 11.97
CA VAL A 175 7.13 -17.37 13.04
C VAL A 175 8.61 -17.41 12.71
N GLY A 176 9.46 -17.06 13.68
CA GLY A 176 10.92 -17.02 13.52
C GLY A 176 11.45 -15.83 12.73
N VAL A 177 10.58 -14.96 12.22
CA VAL A 177 10.97 -13.73 11.52
C VAL A 177 10.83 -12.55 12.48
N THR A 178 11.91 -11.79 12.63
CA THR A 178 11.89 -10.54 13.39
C THR A 178 11.52 -9.40 12.46
N ASP A 179 10.45 -8.69 12.78
CA ASP A 179 9.99 -7.53 12.04
C ASP A 179 10.40 -6.25 12.76
N ILE A 180 11.15 -5.37 12.09
CA ILE A 180 11.62 -4.10 12.65
C ILE A 180 10.99 -2.94 11.87
N VAL A 181 10.46 -1.95 12.58
CA VAL A 181 10.12 -0.65 12.00
C VAL A 181 10.68 0.41 12.93
N GLU A 182 11.52 1.30 12.42
CA GLU A 182 12.27 2.26 13.22
C GLU A 182 12.45 3.59 12.49
N ASP A 183 12.75 4.66 13.23
CA ASP A 183 13.00 5.99 12.66
C ASP A 183 11.88 6.47 11.70
N ILE A 184 10.65 6.47 12.23
CA ILE A 184 9.46 6.92 11.51
C ILE A 184 9.03 8.27 12.07
N TYR A 185 8.98 9.28 11.22
CA TYR A 185 8.52 10.62 11.60
C TYR A 185 7.27 11.00 10.81
N ILE A 186 6.18 11.25 11.53
CA ILE A 186 4.85 11.52 10.96
C ILE A 186 4.35 12.84 11.54
N TYR A 187 4.13 13.86 10.71
CA TYR A 187 3.67 15.16 11.21
C TYR A 187 2.81 15.94 10.20
N ASN A 188 1.98 16.86 10.73
CA ASN A 188 1.11 17.74 9.94
C ASN A 188 0.19 17.01 8.94
N ASN A 189 -0.36 15.86 9.34
CA ASN A 189 -1.31 15.11 8.52
C ASN A 189 -2.74 15.37 9.01
N THR A 190 -3.67 15.51 8.08
CA THR A 190 -5.11 15.61 8.34
C THR A 190 -5.76 14.28 8.01
N LEU A 191 -6.46 13.70 8.99
CA LEU A 191 -7.25 12.50 8.80
C LEU A 191 -8.71 12.80 9.10
N SER A 192 -9.59 12.51 8.16
CA SER A 192 -11.03 12.74 8.29
C SER A 192 -11.83 11.48 7.98
N LYS A 193 -12.92 11.25 8.72
CA LYS A 193 -13.73 10.04 8.59
C LYS A 193 -12.90 8.75 8.62
N ALA A 194 -11.80 8.76 9.37
CA ALA A 194 -10.90 7.63 9.53
C ALA A 194 -11.31 6.82 10.77
N SER A 195 -11.10 5.50 10.74
CA SER A 195 -11.35 4.66 11.93
C SER A 195 -10.33 4.91 13.03
N ASP A 196 -9.08 5.18 12.64
CA ASP A 196 -7.95 5.39 13.51
C ASP A 196 -7.13 6.60 13.02
N ALA A 197 -6.32 7.18 13.89
CA ALA A 197 -5.38 8.26 13.55
C ALA A 197 -3.96 7.70 13.38
N ALA A 198 -3.28 7.45 14.51
CA ALA A 198 -2.03 6.70 14.57
C ALA A 198 -2.31 5.32 15.14
N ARG A 199 -1.78 4.26 14.51
CA ARG A 199 -2.06 2.88 14.90
C ARG A 199 -0.80 2.03 14.84
N ILE A 200 -0.60 1.16 15.83
CA ILE A 200 0.44 0.13 15.79
C ILE A 200 -0.28 -1.22 15.86
N LYS A 201 -0.02 -2.07 14.86
CA LYS A 201 -0.63 -3.40 14.73
C LYS A 201 0.47 -4.44 14.82
N VAL A 202 0.32 -5.37 15.76
CA VAL A 202 1.19 -6.54 15.89
C VAL A 202 0.31 -7.78 15.90
N TRP A 203 0.76 -8.83 15.23
CA TRP A 203 0.17 -10.15 15.38
C TRP A 203 0.46 -10.64 16.79
N ALA A 204 -0.55 -11.25 17.43
CA ALA A 204 -0.44 -11.72 18.81
C ALA A 204 0.58 -12.85 19.00
N GLY A 205 1.20 -13.35 17.92
CA GLY A 205 2.08 -14.51 17.93
C GLY A 205 1.32 -15.80 18.27
N ALA A 206 2.05 -16.80 18.72
CA ALA A 206 1.44 -18.01 19.26
C ALA A 206 1.11 -17.84 20.74
N VAL A 207 -0.05 -18.34 21.16
CA VAL A 207 -0.44 -18.36 22.58
C VAL A 207 0.51 -19.30 23.32
N PRO A 208 1.20 -18.85 24.39
CA PRO A 208 2.07 -19.72 25.17
C PRO A 208 1.31 -20.91 25.78
N ASN A 209 1.99 -22.05 25.92
CA ASN A 209 1.54 -23.18 26.72
C ASN A 209 1.37 -22.75 28.20
N SER A 210 0.69 -23.59 29.00
CA SER A 210 0.45 -23.30 30.42
C SER A 210 1.72 -23.15 31.26
N ASP A 211 2.85 -23.67 30.78
CA ASP A 211 4.18 -23.56 31.40
C ASP A 211 4.98 -22.35 30.89
N GLY A 212 4.40 -21.54 30.00
CA GLY A 212 5.04 -20.38 29.39
C GLY A 212 5.89 -20.69 28.16
N SER A 213 6.00 -21.95 27.72
CA SER A 213 6.70 -22.27 26.47
C SER A 213 5.89 -21.84 25.25
N LEU A 214 6.56 -21.53 24.13
CA LEU A 214 5.87 -21.31 22.86
C LEU A 214 5.47 -22.67 22.26
N PRO A 215 4.35 -22.77 21.51
CA PRO A 215 3.84 -24.04 20.98
C PRO A 215 4.56 -24.51 19.70
N TYR A 216 5.81 -24.10 19.50
CA TYR A 216 6.67 -24.46 18.36
C TYR A 216 8.11 -24.69 18.79
#